data_AF-A0A1G6T3P0-F1
#
_entry.id   AF-A0A1G6T3P0-F1
#
_cell.length_a   1.000
_cell.length_b   1.000
_cell.length_c   1.000
_cell.angle_alpha   90.00
_cell.angle_beta   90.00
_cell.angle_gamma   90.00
#
_symmetry.space_group_name_H-M   'P 1'
#
loop_
_entity.id
_entity.type
_entity.pdbx_description
1 polymer ?
#
loop_
_entity_poly.entity_id
_entity_poly.type
_entity_poly.pdbx_seq_one_letter_code
_entity_poly.pdbx_strand_id
1 'polypeptide(L)' 'MAKSPSNHGKQWTPADVKQLAQLAKENTPTRVIGLKMGRTEDSVRAKASETSVSLKPTNQSPYNRRKP' A
#
# COMPACT_ATOMS: atom_id res chain seq x y z
N MET A 1 -21.96 1.30 9.33
CA MET A 1 -21.33 0.73 8.11
C MET A 1 -19.89 1.22 8.03
N ALA A 2 -18.94 0.37 7.63
CA ALA A 2 -17.58 0.83 7.34
C ALA A 2 -17.63 1.78 6.13
N LYS A 3 -16.94 2.92 6.22
CA LYS A 3 -16.87 3.86 5.09
C LYS A 3 -16.09 3.22 3.95
N SER A 4 -16.70 3.15 2.77
CA SER A 4 -16.03 2.67 1.57
C SER A 4 -14.87 3.61 1.23
N PRO A 5 -13.68 3.08 0.91
CA PRO A 5 -12.56 3.89 0.45
C PRO A 5 -12.91 4.64 -0.86
N SER A 6 -12.33 5.83 -1.05
CA SER A 6 -12.63 6.72 -2.17
C SER A 6 -12.38 6.10 -3.56
N ASN A 7 -11.48 5.11 -3.63
CA ASN A 7 -11.10 4.40 -4.85
C ASN A 7 -11.53 2.92 -4.85
N HIS A 8 -12.51 2.56 -4.01
CA HIS A 8 -13.10 1.22 -4.04
C HIS A 8 -13.76 0.96 -5.41
N GLY A 9 -13.50 -0.23 -5.98
CA GLY A 9 -14.03 -0.63 -7.29
C GLY A 9 -13.44 0.09 -8.51
N LYS A 10 -12.60 1.12 -8.33
CA LYS A 10 -11.96 1.82 -9.45
C LYS A 10 -10.80 1.00 -10.02
N GLN A 11 -10.63 1.08 -11.34
CA GLN A 11 -9.49 0.48 -12.02
C GLN A 11 -8.16 1.05 -11.52
N TRP A 12 -7.09 0.25 -11.68
CA TRP A 12 -5.74 0.68 -11.35
C TRP A 12 -5.12 1.37 -12.55
N THR A 13 -4.64 2.60 -12.34
CA THR A 13 -3.87 3.31 -13.37
C THR A 13 -2.39 2.94 -13.29
N PRO A 14 -1.60 3.15 -14.35
CA PRO A 14 -0.14 3.03 -14.28
C PRO A 14 0.48 3.96 -13.22
N ALA A 15 -0.14 5.12 -12.96
CA ALA A 15 0.30 6.05 -11.91
C ALA A 15 0.06 5.46 -10.51
N ASP A 16 -1.07 4.81 -10.28
CA ASP A 16 -1.36 4.13 -9.01
C ASP A 16 -0.32 3.04 -8.72
N VAL A 17 0.05 2.25 -9.74
CA VAL A 17 1.05 1.19 -9.59
C VAL A 17 2.43 1.77 -9.23
N LYS A 18 2.82 2.88 -9.87
CA LYS A 18 4.06 3.60 -9.51
C LYS A 18 4.03 4.10 -8.06
N GLN A 19 2.91 4.66 -7.62
CA GLN A 19 2.73 5.13 -6.24
C GLN A 19 2.81 3.98 -5.24
N LEU A 20 2.17 2.84 -5.53
CA LEU A 20 2.24 1.63 -4.70
C LEU A 20 3.68 1.12 -4.56
N ALA A 21 4.44 1.06 -5.66
CA ALA A 21 5.84 0.63 -5.64
C ALA A 21 6.73 1.57 -4.83
N GLN A 22 6.53 2.88 -4.95
CA GLN A 22 7.27 3.88 -4.18
C GLN A 22 7.01 3.75 -2.68
N LEU A 23 5.73 3.64 -2.27
CA LEU A 23 5.37 3.49 -0.87
C LEU A 23 5.90 2.18 -0.27
N ALA A 24 5.87 1.09 -1.04
CA ALA A 24 6.43 -0.19 -0.64
C ALA A 24 7.95 -0.10 -0.44
N LYS A 25 8.67 0.59 -1.33
CA LYS A 25 10.12 0.84 -1.23
C LYS A 25 10.48 1.66 0.02
N GLU A 26 9.60 2.56 0.45
CA GLU A 26 9.73 3.33 1.69
C GLU A 26 9.41 2.51 2.96
N ASN A 27 9.18 1.20 2.84
CA ASN A 27 8.71 0.33 3.93
C ASN A 27 7.37 0.78 4.52
N THR A 28 6.51 1.43 3.72
CA THR A 28 5.18 1.83 4.18
C THR A 28 4.32 0.58 4.41
N PRO A 29 3.65 0.43 5.57
CA PRO A 29 2.81 -0.73 5.86
C PRO A 29 1.65 -0.82 4.88
N THR A 30 1.30 -2.03 4.46
CA THR A 30 0.24 -2.27 3.47
C THR A 30 -1.07 -1.58 3.84
N ARG A 31 -1.43 -1.58 5.12
CA ARG A 31 -2.63 -0.87 5.61
C ARG A 31 -2.57 0.65 5.37
N VAL A 32 -1.40 1.26 5.60
CA VAL A 32 -1.16 2.70 5.41
C VAL A 32 -1.12 3.04 3.93
N ILE A 33 -0.56 2.18 3.08
CA ILE A 33 -0.65 2.30 1.62
C ILE A 33 -2.11 2.39 1.19
N GLY A 34 -2.96 1.48 1.68
CA GLY A 34 -4.40 1.50 1.40
C GLY A 34 -5.06 2.82 1.82
N LEU A 35 -4.73 3.35 3.01
CA LEU A 35 -5.26 4.64 3.46
C LEU A 35 -4.82 5.81 2.57
N LYS A 36 -3.52 5.89 2.22
CA LYS A 36 -2.98 6.95 1.33
C LYS A 36 -3.57 6.90 -0.07
N MET A 37 -3.81 5.70 -0.60
CA MET A 37 -4.35 5.49 -1.95
C MET A 37 -5.89 5.45 -1.97
N GLY A 38 -6.56 5.55 -0.82
CA GLY A 38 -8.01 5.41 -0.71
C GLY A 38 -8.52 4.04 -1.20
N ARG A 39 -7.77 2.96 -0.94
CA ARG A 39 -8.10 1.57 -1.30
C ARG A 39 -8.12 0.66 -0.06
N THR A 40 -8.69 -0.53 -0.19
CA THR A 40 -8.62 -1.56 0.87
C THR A 40 -7.24 -2.19 0.91
N GLU A 41 -6.84 -2.73 2.07
CA GLU A 41 -5.58 -3.46 2.20
C GLU A 41 -5.51 -4.66 1.26
N ASP A 42 -6.62 -5.40 1.11
CA ASP A 42 -6.69 -6.55 0.20
C ASP A 42 -6.52 -6.14 -1.27
N SER A 43 -7.06 -5.00 -1.68
CA SER A 43 -6.86 -4.48 -3.04
C SER A 43 -5.39 -4.13 -3.30
N VAL A 44 -4.71 -3.54 -2.31
CA VAL A 44 -3.26 -3.27 -2.38
C VAL A 44 -2.46 -4.57 -2.46
N ARG A 45 -2.78 -5.57 -1.62
CA ARG A 45 -2.10 -6.88 -1.63
C ARG A 45 -2.27 -7.60 -2.96
N ALA A 46 -3.50 -7.65 -3.49
CA ALA A 46 -3.80 -8.25 -4.77
C ALA A 46 -3.02 -7.56 -5.90
N LYS A 47 -3.04 -6.23 -5.94
CA LYS A 47 -2.32 -5.50 -7.01
C LYS A 47 -0.82 -5.64 -6.91
N ALA A 48 -0.25 -5.60 -5.70
CA ALA A 48 1.17 -5.80 -5.49
C ALA A 48 1.63 -7.18 -5.97
N SER A 49 0.81 -8.22 -5.75
CA SER A 49 1.08 -9.57 -6.26
C SER A 49 1.01 -9.63 -7.79
N GLU A 50 0.03 -8.96 -8.41
CA GLU A 50 -0.13 -8.90 -9.86
C GLU A 50 1.02 -8.17 -10.56
N THR A 51 1.56 -7.12 -9.92
CA THR A 51 2.62 -6.27 -10.48
C THR A 51 4.02 -6.61 -9.97
N SER A 52 4.18 -7.73 -9.25
CA SER A 52 5.44 -8.17 -8.65
C SER A 52 6.10 -7.13 -7.73
N VAL A 53 5.30 -6.27 -7.09
CA VAL A 53 5.78 -5.34 -6.07
C VAL A 53 5.86 -6.05 -4.72
N SER A 54 7.08 -6.12 -4.17
CA SER A 54 7.28 -6.66 -2.83
C SER A 54 6.73 -5.70 -1.76
N LEU A 55 5.81 -6.20 -0.93
CA LEU A 55 5.34 -5.52 0.29
C LEU A 55 6.18 -5.89 1.53
N LYS A 56 7.25 -6.67 1.36
CA LYS A 56 8.20 -7.03 2.42
C LYS A 56 9.12 -5.83 2.69
N PRO A 57 9.65 -5.68 3.92
CA PRO A 57 9.86 -6.69 4.97
C PRO A 57 8.64 -6.97 5.87
N THR A 58 8.41 -8.24 6.19
CA THR A 58 7.34 -8.70 7.11
C THR A 58 7.64 -8.45 8.59
N ASN A 59 8.87 -8.03 8.94
CA ASN A 59 9.38 -7.91 10.31
C ASN A 59 10.20 -6.64 10.54
N GLN A 60 9.94 -5.57 9.80
CA GLN A 60 10.49 -4.25 10.12
C GLN A 60 9.39 -3.30 10.54
N SER A 61 9.70 -2.50 11.55
CA SER A 61 8.80 -1.41 11.89
C SER A 61 8.75 -0.41 10.72
N PRO A 62 7.56 0.13 10.42
CA PRO A 62 7.31 1.09 9.33
C PRO A 62 8.28 2.30 9.29
N TYR A 63 8.83 2.61 10.47
CA TYR A 63 9.73 3.70 10.76
C TYR A 63 10.79 3.17 11.72
N ASN A 64 12.06 3.55 11.51
CA ASN A 64 13.06 3.53 12.56
C ASN A 64 12.64 4.55 13.63
N ARG A 65 11.75 4.16 14.56
CA ARG A 65 11.35 4.98 15.73
C ARG A 65 12.46 5.09 16.79
N ARG A 66 13.72 4.81 16.44
CA ARG A 66 14.84 5.06 17.35
C ARG A 66 15.03 6.58 17.38
N LYS A 67 14.50 7.23 18.42
CA LYS A 67 14.94 8.58 18.78
C LYS A 67 16.43 8.50 19.15
N PRO A 68 17.26 9.50 18.76
CA PRO A 68 18.59 9.65 19.33
C PRO A 68 18.50 9.87 20.85
#